data_AF-A0A352LYE4-F1
#
_entry.id   AF-A0A352LYE4-F1
#
_cell.length_a   1.000
_cell.length_b   1.000
_cell.length_c   1.000
_cell.angle_alpha   90.00
_cell.angle_beta   90.00
_cell.angle_gamma   90.00
#
_symmetry.space_group_name_H-M   'P 1'
#
loop_
_entity.id
_entity.type
_entity.pdbx_description
1 polymer ?
#
loop_
_entity_poly.entity_id
_entity_poly.type
_entity_poly.pdbx_seq_one_letter_code
_entity_poly.pdbx_strand_id
1 'polypeptide(L)'
;MPDALKDGLLTGLIAEGHARALAAIEEPKMIVEAYKLILKESGSVRRAEELARKMRSQAGYKPKTVGFRPAHEVSEEIDDMRQRLEDSLGGQPETMVRLSRSRAETRVTLILKGNQEQTEDRLQKIVRGITVG
;
A
#
# COMPACT_ATOMS: atom_id res chain seq x y z
N MET A 1 -16.07 -1.43 15.17
CA MET A 1 -15.04 -0.75 15.98
C MET A 1 -15.21 -1.16 17.43
N PRO A 2 -14.17 -1.69 18.10
CA PRO A 2 -14.25 -2.13 19.50
C PRO A 2 -14.61 -0.99 20.46
N ASP A 3 -15.33 -1.31 21.53
CA ASP A 3 -15.85 -0.28 22.45
C ASP A 3 -14.74 0.49 23.15
N ALA A 4 -13.66 -0.18 23.56
CA ALA A 4 -12.48 0.47 24.16
C ALA A 4 -11.86 1.58 23.28
N LEU A 5 -11.90 1.44 21.95
CA LEU A 5 -11.40 2.45 21.03
C LEU A 5 -12.38 3.63 20.89
N LYS A 6 -13.70 3.36 20.95
CA LYS A 6 -14.72 4.41 20.94
C LYS A 6 -14.65 5.24 22.22
N ASP A 7 -14.52 4.58 23.36
CA ASP A 7 -14.39 5.23 24.67
C ASP A 7 -13.13 6.08 24.72
N GLY A 8 -12.00 5.58 24.19
CA GLY A 8 -10.76 6.35 24.08
C GLY A 8 -10.90 7.62 23.23
N LEU A 9 -11.71 7.57 22.18
CA LEU A 9 -12.00 8.75 21.35
C LEU A 9 -12.94 9.73 22.06
N LEU A 10 -14.02 9.23 22.68
CA LEU A 10 -15.01 10.04 23.40
C LEU A 10 -14.40 10.77 24.60
N THR A 11 -13.47 10.11 25.29
CA THR A 11 -12.76 10.66 26.46
C THR A 11 -11.56 11.53 26.08
N GLY A 12 -11.20 11.61 24.79
CA GLY A 12 -10.07 12.40 24.31
C GLY A 12 -8.70 11.78 24.59
N LEU A 13 -8.63 10.54 25.07
CA LEU A 13 -7.37 9.80 25.25
C LEU A 13 -6.64 9.56 23.92
N ILE A 14 -7.40 9.53 22.82
CA ILE A 14 -6.87 9.51 21.46
C ILE A 14 -7.61 10.51 20.56
N ALA A 15 -6.87 11.15 19.66
CA ALA A 15 -7.46 11.96 18.61
C ALA A 15 -8.15 11.11 17.51
N GLU A 16 -9.06 11.71 16.75
CA GLU A 16 -9.75 11.08 15.61
C GLU A 16 -8.79 10.44 14.60
N GLY A 17 -7.61 11.04 14.39
CA GLY A 17 -6.58 10.50 13.52
C GLY A 17 -6.10 9.10 13.95
N HIS A 18 -5.94 8.87 15.26
CA HIS A 18 -5.59 7.55 15.78
C HIS A 18 -6.73 6.56 15.58
N ALA A 19 -7.97 6.97 15.89
CA ALA A 19 -9.14 6.11 15.71
C ALA A 19 -9.30 5.69 14.25
N ARG A 20 -9.13 6.62 13.29
CA ARG A 20 -9.16 6.36 11.85
C ARG A 20 -8.05 5.40 11.42
N ALA A 21 -6.83 5.60 11.91
CA ALA A 21 -5.69 4.75 11.58
C ALA A 21 -5.90 3.30 12.08
N LEU A 22 -6.32 3.14 13.33
CA LEU A 22 -6.53 1.84 13.96
C LEU A 22 -7.77 1.11 13.42
N ALA A 23 -8.82 1.84 13.04
CA ALA A 23 -10.01 1.29 12.40
C ALA A 23 -9.74 0.64 11.03
N ALA A 24 -8.56 0.89 10.44
CA ALA A 24 -8.14 0.24 9.20
C ALA A 24 -7.78 -1.24 9.36
N ILE A 25 -7.57 -1.73 10.59
CA ILE A 25 -7.30 -3.16 10.90
C ILE A 25 -8.63 -3.93 10.88
N GLU A 26 -8.69 -5.09 10.21
CA GLU A 26 -9.95 -5.84 10.03
C GLU A 26 -10.35 -6.66 11.27
N GLU A 27 -9.39 -7.22 12.00
CA GLU A 27 -9.63 -8.08 13.17
C GLU A 27 -9.84 -7.26 14.46
N PRO A 28 -11.01 -7.36 15.13
CA PRO A 28 -11.31 -6.59 16.35
C PRO A 28 -10.29 -6.76 17.47
N LYS A 29 -9.75 -7.97 17.66
CA LYS A 29 -8.73 -8.23 18.70
C LYS A 29 -7.43 -7.45 18.44
N MET A 30 -6.99 -7.40 17.18
CA MET A 30 -5.79 -6.67 16.77
C MET A 30 -5.95 -5.16 16.90
N ILE A 31 -7.16 -4.62 16.67
CA ILE A 31 -7.47 -3.20 16.93
C ILE A 31 -7.23 -2.86 18.41
N VAL A 32 -7.69 -3.71 19.33
CA VAL A 32 -7.53 -3.50 20.77
C VAL A 32 -6.06 -3.59 21.19
N GLU A 33 -5.29 -4.52 20.63
CA GLU A 33 -3.85 -4.62 20.88
C GLU A 33 -3.09 -3.38 20.39
N ALA A 34 -3.39 -2.93 19.17
CA ALA A 34 -2.81 -1.73 18.60
C ALA A 34 -3.11 -0.49 19.45
N TYR A 35 -4.36 -0.36 19.90
CA TYR A 35 -4.79 0.71 20.79
C TYR A 35 -4.01 0.73 22.11
N LYS A 36 -3.86 -0.42 22.77
CA LYS A 36 -3.08 -0.54 24.01
C LYS A 36 -1.62 -0.13 23.79
N LEU A 37 -1.02 -0.50 22.66
CA LEU A 37 0.35 -0.14 22.34
C LEU A 37 0.50 1.38 22.14
N ILE A 38 -0.44 2.01 21.44
CA ILE A 38 -0.45 3.47 21.24
C ILE A 38 -0.56 4.22 22.57
N LEU A 39 -1.43 3.77 23.48
CA LEU A 39 -1.52 4.38 24.81
C LEU A 39 -0.23 4.20 25.61
N LYS A 40 0.36 3.00 25.60
CA LYS A 40 1.59 2.69 26.32
C LYS A 40 2.78 3.52 25.83
N GLU A 41 2.88 3.73 24.51
CA GLU A 41 3.98 4.47 23.89
C GLU A 41 3.71 5.99 23.82
N SER A 42 2.53 6.47 24.24
CA SER A 42 2.06 7.84 23.93
C SER A 42 2.22 8.17 22.44
N GLY A 43 1.90 7.19 21.58
CA GLY A 43 2.19 7.23 20.15
C GLY A 43 1.39 8.29 19.42
N SER A 44 2.04 9.00 18.49
CA SER A 44 1.39 9.98 17.63
C SER A 44 0.45 9.35 16.58
N VAL A 45 -0.34 10.17 15.89
CA VAL A 45 -1.21 9.72 14.78
C VAL A 45 -0.39 8.99 13.70
N ARG A 46 0.79 9.51 13.36
CA ARG A 46 1.70 8.85 12.41
C ARG A 46 2.13 7.47 12.90
N ARG A 47 2.42 7.34 14.20
CA ARG A 47 2.77 6.05 14.81
C ARG A 47 1.60 5.05 14.74
N ALA A 48 0.37 5.50 14.97
CA ALA A 48 -0.83 4.68 14.82
C ALA A 48 -1.04 4.20 13.38
N GLU A 49 -0.78 5.06 12.38
CA GLU A 49 -0.84 4.70 10.96
C GLU A 49 0.21 3.65 10.58
N GLU A 50 1.46 3.81 11.04
CA GLU A 50 2.54 2.85 10.82
C GLU A 50 2.22 1.49 11.46
N LEU A 51 1.72 1.50 12.69
CA LEU A 51 1.34 0.30 13.43
C LEU A 51 0.21 -0.45 12.73
N ALA A 52 -0.86 0.26 12.35
CA ALA A 52 -1.98 -0.31 11.63
C ALA A 52 -1.59 -0.82 10.23
N ARG A 53 -0.60 -0.20 9.58
CA ARG A 53 -0.05 -0.69 8.31
C ARG A 53 0.73 -2.00 8.52
N LYS A 54 1.64 -2.06 9.51
CA LYS A 54 2.43 -3.26 9.82
C LYS A 54 1.55 -4.46 10.19
N MET A 55 0.56 -4.24 11.06
CA MET A 55 -0.35 -5.30 11.52
C MET A 55 -1.21 -5.88 10.38
N ARG A 56 -1.66 -5.04 9.44
CA ARG A 56 -2.34 -5.53 8.23
C ARG A 56 -1.44 -6.36 7.33
N SER A 57 -0.20 -5.91 7.12
CA SER A 57 0.77 -6.64 6.31
C SER A 57 1.15 -8.00 6.92
N GLN A 58 1.29 -8.08 8.25
CA GLN A 58 1.55 -9.35 8.95
C GLN A 58 0.38 -10.32 8.91
N ALA A 59 -0.86 -9.81 8.93
CA ALA A 59 -2.07 -10.62 8.81
C ALA A 59 -2.43 -11.00 7.35
N GLY A 60 -1.54 -10.75 6.38
CA GLY A 60 -1.73 -11.13 4.98
C GLY A 60 -2.76 -10.29 4.20
N TYR A 61 -3.30 -9.22 4.81
CA TYR A 61 -4.28 -8.36 4.17
C TYR A 61 -3.60 -7.42 3.16
N LYS A 62 -3.77 -7.73 1.86
CA LYS A 62 -3.47 -6.81 0.77
C LYS A 62 -4.47 -5.64 0.82
N PRO A 63 -4.04 -4.38 0.65
CA PRO A 63 -4.95 -3.24 0.69
C PRO A 63 -6.02 -3.38 -0.41
N LYS A 64 -7.30 -3.40 -0.01
CA LYS A 64 -8.44 -3.34 -0.95
C LYS A 64 -8.39 -1.99 -1.66
N THR A 65 -8.01 -2.00 -2.93
CA THR A 65 -8.13 -0.84 -3.82
C THR A 65 -9.61 -0.54 -4.00
N VAL A 66 -10.04 0.60 -3.48
CA VAL A 66 -11.42 1.08 -3.61
C VAL A 66 -11.62 1.55 -5.05
N GLY A 67 -12.35 0.78 -5.86
CA GLY A 67 -12.67 1.14 -7.24
C GLY A 67 -13.74 0.24 -7.84
N PHE A 68 -14.98 0.72 -7.82
CA PHE A 68 -16.18 0.02 -8.31
C PHE A 68 -16.17 -0.11 -9.85
N ARG A 69 -15.75 -1.29 -10.30
CA ARG A 69 -16.08 -2.11 -11.50
C ARG A 69 -16.08 -3.57 -10.99
N PRO A 70 -16.62 -4.59 -11.68
CA PRO A 70 -16.38 -5.98 -11.24
C PRO A 70 -14.86 -6.15 -11.11
N ALA A 71 -14.39 -6.24 -9.86
CA ALA A 71 -12.97 -6.06 -9.53
C ALA A 71 -12.08 -7.12 -10.19
N HIS A 72 -12.70 -8.21 -10.68
CA HIS A 72 -12.03 -9.30 -11.37
C HIS A 72 -11.46 -8.87 -12.73
N GLU A 73 -12.29 -8.36 -13.63
CA GLU A 73 -11.89 -8.09 -15.03
C GLU A 73 -10.88 -6.94 -15.13
N VAL A 74 -11.05 -5.90 -14.32
CA VAL A 74 -10.08 -4.79 -14.23
C VAL A 74 -8.78 -5.21 -13.55
N SER A 75 -8.81 -6.15 -12.60
CA SER A 75 -7.57 -6.64 -11.97
C SER A 75 -6.78 -7.49 -12.94
N GLU A 76 -7.43 -8.38 -13.71
CA GLU A 76 -6.75 -9.27 -14.66
C GLU A 76 -6.04 -8.49 -15.77
N GLU A 77 -6.71 -7.51 -16.38
CA GLU A 77 -6.10 -6.64 -17.40
C GLU A 77 -4.92 -5.85 -16.83
N ILE A 78 -5.07 -5.30 -15.62
CA ILE A 78 -3.99 -4.53 -14.96
C ILE A 78 -2.82 -5.42 -14.54
N ASP A 79 -3.09 -6.63 -14.08
CA ASP A 79 -2.07 -7.60 -13.70
C ASP A 79 -1.31 -8.11 -14.92
N ASP A 80 -1.99 -8.34 -16.05
CA ASP A 80 -1.35 -8.68 -17.33
C ASP A 80 -0.49 -7.51 -17.85
N MET A 81 -0.99 -6.27 -17.79
CA MET A 81 -0.19 -5.09 -18.13
C MET A 81 1.04 -4.94 -17.22
N ARG A 82 0.87 -5.14 -15.90
CA ARG A 82 1.98 -5.12 -14.93
C ARG A 82 3.01 -6.19 -15.27
N GLN A 83 2.57 -7.41 -15.55
CA GLN A 83 3.45 -8.54 -15.86
C GLN A 83 4.22 -8.31 -17.15
N ARG A 84 3.55 -7.87 -18.23
CA ARG A 84 4.20 -7.54 -19.50
C ARG A 84 5.25 -6.44 -19.35
N LEU A 85 4.95 -5.39 -18.58
CA LEU A 85 5.92 -4.33 -18.29
C LEU A 85 7.11 -4.84 -17.48
N GLU A 86 6.86 -5.71 -16.50
CA GLU A 86 7.90 -6.32 -15.67
C GLU A 86 8.82 -7.21 -16.53
N ASP A 87 8.26 -8.07 -17.35
CA ASP A 87 8.98 -9.00 -18.22
C ASP A 87 9.79 -8.26 -19.30
N SER A 88 9.22 -7.20 -19.88
CA SER A 88 9.91 -6.37 -20.89
C SER A 88 11.15 -5.65 -20.34
N LEU A 89 11.23 -5.48 -19.02
CA LEU A 89 12.30 -4.78 -18.32
C LEU A 89 13.23 -5.72 -17.56
N GLY A 90 13.20 -7.02 -17.85
CA GLY A 90 14.11 -8.02 -17.29
C GLY A 90 13.53 -8.88 -16.17
N GLY A 91 12.26 -8.68 -15.79
CA GLY A 91 11.56 -9.51 -14.81
C GLY A 91 12.10 -9.41 -13.39
N GLN A 92 11.55 -10.21 -12.48
CA GLN A 92 12.03 -10.28 -11.10
C GLN A 92 13.29 -11.16 -10.98
N PRO A 93 14.24 -10.82 -10.09
CA PRO A 93 14.19 -9.77 -9.07
C PRO A 93 14.68 -8.38 -9.54
N GLU A 94 15.09 -8.27 -10.80
CA GLU A 94 15.81 -7.13 -11.34
C GLU A 94 14.93 -5.90 -11.57
N THR A 95 13.68 -6.11 -11.96
CA THR A 95 12.67 -5.07 -12.14
C THR A 95 11.41 -5.45 -11.38
N MET A 96 10.89 -4.51 -10.59
CA MET A 96 9.59 -4.65 -9.93
C MET A 96 8.65 -3.56 -10.43
N VAL A 97 7.49 -3.96 -10.94
CA VAL A 97 6.46 -3.04 -11.44
C VAL A 97 5.27 -3.07 -10.49
N ARG A 98 4.85 -1.89 -10.03
CA ARG A 98 3.61 -1.70 -9.28
C ARG A 98 2.68 -0.80 -10.10
N LEU A 99 1.46 -1.28 -10.34
CA LEU A 99 0.44 -0.56 -11.07
C LEU A 99 -0.80 -0.43 -10.19
N SER A 100 -1.27 0.78 -9.96
CA SER A 100 -2.57 1.04 -9.33
C SER A 100 -3.38 2.02 -10.15
N ARG A 101 -4.62 1.65 -10.48
CA ARG A 101 -5.54 2.46 -11.28
C ARG A 101 -6.74 2.87 -10.43
N SER A 102 -7.03 4.16 -10.39
CA SER A 102 -8.26 4.74 -9.83
C SER A 102 -9.12 5.33 -10.96
N ARG A 103 -10.23 5.98 -10.62
CA ARG A 103 -11.05 6.71 -11.61
C ARG A 103 -10.39 7.99 -12.13
N ALA A 104 -9.50 8.60 -11.36
CA ALA A 104 -8.92 9.91 -11.67
C ALA A 104 -7.45 9.82 -12.09
N GLU A 105 -6.72 8.82 -11.60
CA GLU A 105 -5.30 8.63 -11.90
C GLU A 105 -4.92 7.16 -12.04
N THR A 106 -3.95 6.91 -12.93
CA THR A 106 -3.20 5.65 -13.00
C THR A 106 -1.78 5.92 -12.52
N ARG A 107 -1.33 5.16 -11.54
CA ARG A 107 0.02 5.25 -10.98
C ARG A 107 0.81 4.01 -11.35
N VAL A 108 1.94 4.23 -12.01
CA VAL A 108 2.93 3.20 -12.32
C VAL A 108 4.20 3.51 -11.54
N THR A 109 4.75 2.53 -10.84
CA THR A 109 6.02 2.64 -10.13
C THR A 109 6.94 1.53 -10.59
N LEU A 110 8.08 1.92 -11.15
CA LEU A 110 9.13 1.03 -11.66
C LEU A 110 10.30 1.08 -10.67
N ILE A 111 10.73 -0.09 -10.19
CA ILE A 111 11.90 -0.21 -9.33
C ILE A 111 12.91 -1.08 -10.06
N LEU A 112 14.00 -0.47 -10.53
CA LEU A 112 15.11 -1.15 -11.19
C LEU A 112 16.19 -1.44 -10.14
N LYS A 113 16.55 -2.70 -9.96
CA LYS A 113 17.60 -3.16 -9.04
C LYS A 113 18.83 -3.60 -9.82
N GLY A 114 19.99 -3.28 -9.29
CA GLY A 114 21.29 -3.59 -9.90
C GLY A 114 22.30 -2.51 -9.60
N ASN A 115 23.43 -2.56 -10.30
CA ASN A 115 24.40 -1.47 -10.30
C ASN A 115 23.92 -0.31 -11.21
N GLN A 116 24.65 0.81 -11.18
CA GLN A 116 24.29 2.01 -11.92
C GLN A 116 24.21 1.76 -13.44
N GLU A 117 25.14 0.99 -14.00
CA GLU A 117 25.18 0.69 -15.44
C GLU A 117 23.97 -0.14 -15.87
N GLN A 118 23.67 -1.22 -15.15
CA GLN A 118 22.51 -2.09 -15.41
C GLN A 118 21.17 -1.35 -15.29
N THR A 119 21.05 -0.48 -14.29
CA THR A 119 19.82 0.29 -14.07
C THR A 119 19.65 1.40 -15.11
N GLU A 120 20.75 2.01 -15.56
CA GLU A 120 20.77 2.99 -16.65
C GLU A 120 20.35 2.37 -17.99
N ASP A 121 20.90 1.19 -18.35
CA ASP A 121 20.50 0.47 -19.58
C ASP A 121 18.99 0.21 -19.64
N ARG A 122 18.39 -0.18 -18.52
CA ARG A 122 16.94 -0.42 -18.42
C ARG A 122 16.15 0.89 -18.44
N LEU A 123 16.64 1.94 -17.79
CA LEU A 123 16.02 3.27 -17.84
C LEU A 123 15.99 3.81 -19.27
N GLN A 124 17.10 3.68 -20.01
CA GLN A 124 17.19 4.10 -21.40
C GLN A 124 16.21 3.36 -22.31
N LYS A 125 15.96 2.06 -22.06
CA LYS A 125 14.90 1.32 -22.78
C LYS A 125 13.52 1.92 -22.55
N ILE A 126 13.19 2.30 -21.31
CA ILE A 126 11.92 2.95 -20.96
C ILE A 126 11.79 4.30 -21.67
N VAL A 127 12.83 5.15 -21.57
CA VAL A 127 12.85 6.48 -22.20
C VAL A 127 12.67 6.36 -23.71
N ARG A 128 13.42 5.48 -24.38
CA ARG A 128 13.26 5.25 -25.82
C ARG A 128 11.87 4.76 -26.19
N GLY A 129 11.29 3.84 -25.42
CA GLY A 129 9.96 3.31 -25.67
C GLY A 129 8.82 4.33 -25.55
N ILE A 130 8.99 5.39 -24.75
CA ILE A 130 7.95 6.40 -24.49
C ILE A 130 8.17 7.68 -25.32
N THR A 131 9.43 8.01 -25.63
CA THR A 131 9.78 9.31 -26.25
C THR A 131 9.87 9.24 -27.77
N VAL A 132 9.83 8.06 -28.38
CA VAL A 132 9.76 7.92 -29.84
C VAL A 132 8.29 8.01 -30.26
N GLY A 133 7.86 9.23 -30.55
CA GLY A 133 6.67 9.58 -31.33
C GLY A 133 7.06 10.33 -32.59
#